data_AF-A0A2V7YRF9-F1
#
_entry.id   AF-A0A2V7YRF9-F1
#
_cell.length_a   1.000
_cell.length_b   1.000
_cell.length_c   1.000
_cell.angle_alpha   90.00
_cell.angle_beta   90.00
_cell.angle_gamma   90.00
#
_symmetry.space_group_name_H-M   'P 1'
#
loop_
_entity.id
_entity.type
_entity.pdbx_description
1 polymer ?
#
loop_
_entity_poly.entity_id
_entity_poly.type
_entity_poly.pdbx_seq_one_letter_code
_entity_poly.pdbx_strand_id
1 'polypeptide(L)' 'MHRLDRIRVAGFKSIRDQTLKLHPLNVLIGANGAGKSNFIEVFRLLH' A
#
# COMPACT_ATOMS: atom_id res chain seq x y z
N MET A 1 -14.12 -5.91 15.67
CA MET A 1 -13.41 -6.07 14.37
C MET A 1 -12.49 -4.89 14.19
N HIS A 2 -11.17 -5.10 14.18
CA HIS A 2 -10.22 -4.02 13.92
C HIS A 2 -10.01 -3.89 12.42
N ARG A 3 -10.01 -2.66 11.92
CA ARG A 3 -9.85 -2.34 10.51
C ARG A 3 -8.64 -1.44 10.34
N LEU A 4 -7.83 -1.71 9.34
CA LEU A 4 -6.74 -0.82 8.97
C LEU A 4 -7.32 0.36 8.20
N ASP A 5 -7.34 1.54 8.82
CA ASP A 5 -7.91 2.75 8.23
C ASP A 5 -6.87 3.61 7.48
N ARG A 6 -5.60 3.48 7.85
CA ARG A 6 -4.49 4.25 7.27
C ARG A 6 -3.20 3.44 7.33
N ILE A 7 -2.39 3.57 6.29
CA ILE A 7 -1.04 2.99 6.20
C ILE A 7 -0.07 4.04 5.68
N ARG A 8 1.12 4.11 6.29
CA ARG A 8 2.26 4.85 5.74
C ARG A 8 3.36 3.85 5.41
N VAL A 9 3.91 3.98 4.21
CA VAL A 9 4.96 3.12 3.67
C VAL A 9 6.10 4.04 3.23
N ALA A 10 7.28 3.86 3.81
CA ALA A 10 8.48 4.60 3.46
C ALA A 10 9.67 3.66 3.30
N GLY A 11 10.50 3.92 2.29
CA GLY A 11 11.70 3.13 2.01
C GLY A 11 11.46 1.67 1.60
N PHE A 12 10.25 1.32 1.15
CA PHE A 12 9.91 -0.06 0.76
C PHE A 12 9.96 -0.27 -0.75
N LYS A 13 10.98 -0.99 -1.23
CA LYS A 13 11.22 -1.22 -2.67
C LYS A 13 11.16 0.09 -3.45
N SER A 14 10.25 0.22 -4.43
CA SER A 14 10.09 1.44 -5.22
C SER A 14 9.28 2.54 -4.53
N ILE A 15 8.71 2.29 -3.35
CA ILE A 15 7.90 3.26 -2.60
C ILE A 15 8.82 4.10 -1.71
N ARG A 16 9.03 5.36 -2.08
CA ARG A 16 9.88 6.31 -1.33
C ARG A 16 9.26 6.71 0.00
N ASP A 17 8.10 7.35 -0.04
CA ASP A 17 7.26 7.69 1.12
C ASP A 17 5.84 7.95 0.61
N GLN A 18 4.87 7.17 1.09
CA GLN A 18 3.46 7.26 0.71
C GLN A 18 2.57 6.99 1.92
N THR A 19 1.51 7.78 2.06
CA THR A 19 0.49 7.57 3.09
C THR A 19 -0.87 7.48 2.45
N LEU A 20 -1.60 6.39 2.74
CA LEU A 20 -2.89 6.10 2.13
C LEU A 20 -3.94 5.85 3.20
N LYS A 21 -5.14 6.41 3.00
CA LYS A 21 -6.34 6.01 3.71
C LYS A 21 -6.90 4.77 3.02
N LEU A 22 -7.27 3.77 3.80
CA LEU A 22 -7.81 2.51 3.28
C LEU A 22 -9.33 2.50 3.42
N HIS A 23 -9.98 2.02 2.37
CA HIS A 23 -11.41 1.77 2.28
C HIS A 23 -11.69 0.25 2.34
N PRO A 24 -12.94 -0.20 2.52
CA PRO A 24 -13.26 -1.63 2.46
C PRO A 24 -12.90 -2.25 1.10
N LEU A 25 -12.92 -1.44 0.03
CA LEU A 25 -12.41 -1.76 -1.30
C LEU A 25 -11.46 -0.66 -1.74
N ASN A 26 -10.26 -1.03 -2.21
CA ASN A 26 -9.28 -0.10 -2.76
C ASN A 26 -8.89 -0.60 -4.16
N VAL A 27 -8.92 0.28 -5.15
CA VAL A 27 -8.51 -0.02 -6.52
C VAL A 27 -7.21 0.74 -6.82
N LEU A 28 -6.16 0.01 -7.17
CA LEU A 28 -4.87 0.61 -7.51
C LEU A 28 -4.78 0.83 -9.02
N ILE A 29 -4.73 2.09 -9.45
CA ILE A 29 -4.65 2.49 -10.86
C ILE A 29 -3.28 3.12 -11.15
N GLY A 30 -2.68 2.79 -12.29
CA GLY A 30 -1.44 3.39 -12.75
C GLY A 30 -0.73 2.52 -13.78
N ALA A 31 0.26 3.10 -14.46
CA ALA A 31 1.08 2.42 -15.45
C ALA A 31 1.80 1.18 -14.90
N ASN A 32 2.29 0.29 -15.77
CA ASN A 32 3.18 -0.78 -15.35
C ASN A 32 4.45 -0.21 -14.70
N GLY A 33 4.96 -0.86 -13.65
CA GLY A 33 6.11 -0.37 -12.90
C GLY A 33 5.82 0.78 -11.91
N ALA A 34 4.59 1.32 -11.85
CA ALA A 34 4.23 2.41 -10.92
C ALA A 34 4.24 2.03 -9.41
N GLY A 35 4.67 0.81 -9.05
CA GLY A 35 4.78 0.37 -7.65
C GLY A 35 3.52 -0.27 -7.06
N LYS A 36 2.49 -0.56 -7.86
CA LYS A 36 1.23 -1.18 -7.40
C LYS A 36 1.45 -2.53 -6.70
N SER A 37 2.18 -3.45 -7.34
CA SER A 37 2.49 -4.75 -6.74
C SER A 37 3.36 -4.61 -5.49
N ASN A 38 4.31 -3.66 -5.50
CA ASN A 38 5.12 -3.36 -4.32
C ASN A 38 4.26 -2.89 -3.14
N PHE A 39 3.21 -2.10 -3.38
CA PHE A 39 2.29 -1.69 -2.31
C PHE A 39 1.50 -2.87 -1.75
N ILE A 40 1.03 -3.80 -2.59
CA ILE A 40 0.33 -5.00 -2.13
C ILE A 40 1.26 -5.88 -1.27
N GLU A 41 2.54 -5.97 -1.60
CA GLU A 41 3.49 -6.76 -0.81
C GLU A 41 3.75 -6.22 0.60
N VAL A 42 3.50 -4.93 0.86
CA VAL A 42 3.64 -4.35 2.21
C VAL A 42 2.77 -5.09 3.23
N PHE A 43 1.58 -5.55 2.83
CA PHE A 43 0.66 -6.26 3.73
C PHE A 43 1.20 -7.61 4.20
N ARG A 44 2.20 -8.20 3.50
CA ARG A 44 2.89 -9.41 3.98
C ARG A 44 3.74 -9.17 5.23
N LEU A 45 4.03 -7.91 5.57
CA LEU A 45 4.76 -7.54 6.78
C LEU A 45 3.85 -7.39 8.01
N LEU A 46 2.52 -7.37 7.81
CA LEU A 46 1.53 -7.08 8.84
C LEU A 46 0.84 -8.35 9.39
N HIS A 47 1.60 -9.45 9.48
CA HIS A 47 1.11 -10.71 10.06
C HIS A 47 0.60 -10.55 11.49
#